data_AF-A0A6G6K3H8-F1
#
_entry.id   AF-A0A6G6K3H8-F1
#
_cell.length_a   1.000
_cell.length_b   1.000
_cell.length_c   1.000
_cell.angle_alpha   90.00
_cell.angle_beta   90.00
_cell.angle_gamma   90.00
#
_symmetry.space_group_name_H-M   'P 1'
#
loop_
_entity.id
_entity.type
_entity.pdbx_description
1 polymer ?
#
loop_
_entity_poly.entity_id
_entity_poly.type
_entity_poly.pdbx_seq_one_letter_code
_entity_poly.pdbx_strand_id
1 'polypeptide(L)'
;MTATTGTPSPVTSPQRATLPAKPSALIRAALADLRKVEGRPDIYRINMDVWHREHRTDAVCEVCLAGSAISQSLGAQPNEHRGPEDFDQETTWKLYALNEFRVGNVFDGLCYLDCADRWLGADTRRVADYAESPSGFHRDMQKLAGDLEAAGM
;
A
#
# COMPACT_ATOMS: atom_id res chain seq x y z
N MET A 1 -9.59 54.63 -15.17
CA MET A 1 -8.86 53.67 -14.32
C MET A 1 -9.85 52.56 -13.95
N THR A 2 -9.89 51.49 -14.73
CA THR A 2 -10.81 50.35 -14.53
C THR A 2 -10.04 49.18 -13.93
N ALA A 3 -10.34 48.85 -12.68
CA ALA A 3 -9.77 47.69 -12.00
C ALA A 3 -10.60 46.44 -12.35
N THR A 4 -9.97 45.50 -13.05
CA THR A 4 -10.54 44.18 -13.32
C THR A 4 -10.20 43.27 -12.13
N THR A 5 -11.19 42.98 -11.29
CA THR A 5 -11.06 41.97 -10.24
C THR A 5 -11.12 40.59 -10.89
N GLY A 6 -9.98 39.88 -10.93
CA GLY A 6 -9.90 38.49 -11.34
C GLY A 6 -10.57 37.57 -10.33
N THR A 7 -11.49 36.75 -10.81
CA THR A 7 -12.13 35.68 -10.05
C THR A 7 -11.09 34.62 -9.67
N PRO A 8 -11.03 34.13 -8.41
CA PRO A 8 -10.17 33.02 -8.06
C PRO A 8 -10.64 31.74 -8.77
N SER A 9 -9.72 31.06 -9.44
CA SER A 9 -9.92 29.73 -10.01
C SER A 9 -10.37 28.74 -8.92
N PRO A 10 -11.25 27.78 -9.24
CA PRO A 10 -11.63 26.75 -8.30
C PRO A 10 -10.39 25.92 -7.93
N VAL A 11 -10.07 25.89 -6.64
CA VAL A 11 -9.10 24.96 -6.08
C VAL A 11 -9.71 23.57 -6.27
N THR A 12 -9.18 22.81 -7.21
CA THR A 12 -9.55 21.41 -7.41
C THR A 12 -9.32 20.68 -6.10
N SER A 13 -10.39 20.31 -5.40
CA SER A 13 -10.33 19.46 -4.21
C SER A 13 -9.49 18.22 -4.55
N PRO A 14 -8.48 17.85 -3.73
CA PRO A 14 -7.71 16.65 -3.98
C PRO A 14 -8.67 15.48 -4.04
N GLN A 15 -8.69 14.80 -5.19
CA GLN A 15 -9.43 13.57 -5.39
C GLN A 15 -9.03 12.63 -4.25
N ARG A 16 -10.00 12.25 -3.38
CA ARG A 16 -9.74 11.35 -2.26
C ARG A 16 -9.12 10.09 -2.84
N ALA A 17 -7.83 9.90 -2.59
CA ALA A 17 -7.11 8.79 -3.16
C ALA A 17 -7.52 7.54 -2.38
N THR A 18 -8.19 6.61 -3.07
CA THR A 18 -8.74 5.38 -2.48
C THR A 18 -7.97 4.17 -2.97
N LEU A 19 -7.72 3.20 -2.09
CA LEU A 19 -7.13 1.93 -2.48
C LEU A 19 -8.12 1.07 -3.28
N PRO A 20 -7.66 0.31 -4.30
CA PRO A 20 -8.52 -0.59 -5.07
C PRO A 20 -9.24 -1.61 -4.19
N ALA A 21 -10.50 -1.93 -4.52
CA ALA A 21 -11.27 -2.95 -3.81
C ALA A 21 -10.90 -4.38 -4.22
N LYS A 22 -10.50 -4.58 -5.48
CA LYS A 22 -10.16 -5.88 -6.04
C LYS A 22 -8.78 -6.34 -5.50
N PRO A 23 -8.66 -7.49 -4.79
CA PRO A 23 -7.39 -7.97 -4.20
C PRO A 23 -6.17 -7.92 -5.12
N SER A 24 -6.26 -8.39 -6.36
CA SER A 24 -5.14 -8.35 -7.32
C SER A 24 -4.72 -6.92 -7.69
N ALA A 25 -5.70 -6.01 -7.85
CA ALA A 25 -5.45 -4.61 -8.12
C ALA A 25 -4.85 -3.90 -6.90
N LEU A 26 -5.29 -4.27 -5.69
CA LEU A 26 -4.77 -3.74 -4.42
C LEU A 26 -3.27 -4.08 -4.26
N ILE A 27 -2.89 -5.35 -4.47
CA ILE A 27 -1.47 -5.76 -4.42
C ILE A 27 -0.65 -5.00 -5.45
N ARG A 28 -1.14 -4.85 -6.70
CA ARG A 28 -0.42 -4.14 -7.76
C ARG A 28 -0.23 -2.66 -7.46
N ALA A 29 -1.26 -2.00 -6.91
CA ALA A 29 -1.15 -0.61 -6.48
C ALA A 29 -0.09 -0.47 -5.38
N ALA A 30 -0.12 -1.33 -4.36
CA ALA A 30 0.87 -1.32 -3.29
C ALA A 30 2.30 -1.62 -3.80
N LEU A 31 2.49 -2.53 -4.76
CA LEU A 31 3.80 -2.77 -5.36
C LEU A 31 4.29 -1.59 -6.20
N ALA A 32 3.39 -0.89 -6.90
CA ALA A 32 3.73 0.32 -7.63
C ALA A 32 4.16 1.45 -6.67
N ASP A 33 3.50 1.56 -5.53
CA ASP A 33 3.85 2.50 -4.47
C ASP A 33 5.17 2.15 -3.79
N LEU A 34 5.40 0.86 -3.52
CA LEU A 34 6.66 0.35 -2.99
C LEU A 34 7.83 0.75 -3.89
N ARG A 35 7.68 0.64 -5.22
CA ARG A 35 8.72 1.09 -6.17
C ARG A 35 9.00 2.59 -6.12
N LYS A 36 7.98 3.42 -5.87
CA LYS A 36 8.17 4.87 -5.74
C LYS A 36 9.00 5.21 -4.52
N VAL A 37 8.74 4.54 -3.38
CA VAL A 37 9.50 4.75 -2.15
C VAL A 37 10.90 4.13 -2.23
N GLU A 38 11.07 2.99 -2.89
CA GLU A 38 12.38 2.40 -3.21
C GLU A 38 13.26 3.36 -4.03
N GLY A 39 12.66 4.14 -4.94
CA GLY A 39 13.35 5.14 -5.76
C GLY A 39 13.73 6.44 -5.01
N ARG A 40 13.41 6.56 -3.72
CA ARG A 40 13.67 7.75 -2.89
C ARG A 40 14.32 7.39 -1.55
N PRO A 41 15.53 6.80 -1.56
CA PRO A 41 16.22 6.36 -0.34
C PRO A 41 16.66 7.51 0.58
N ASP A 42 16.67 8.74 0.08
CA ASP A 42 16.90 9.98 0.84
C ASP A 42 15.70 10.35 1.74
N ILE A 43 14.51 9.82 1.46
CA ILE A 43 13.27 10.14 2.18
C ILE A 43 12.65 8.90 2.81
N TYR A 44 12.80 7.72 2.20
CA TYR A 44 12.22 6.48 2.70
C TYR A 44 13.25 5.38 2.92
N ARG A 45 12.99 4.56 3.94
CA ARG A 45 13.67 3.29 4.19
C ARG A 45 12.64 2.19 4.20
N ILE A 46 12.88 1.12 3.45
CA ILE A 46 11.98 -0.03 3.50
C ILE A 46 12.27 -0.81 4.78
N ASN A 47 11.25 -0.93 5.63
CA ASN A 47 11.27 -1.71 6.84
C ASN A 47 9.94 -2.44 6.92
N MET A 48 9.97 -3.75 6.70
CA MET A 48 8.75 -4.56 6.61
C MET A 48 8.07 -4.78 7.96
N ASP A 49 8.65 -4.33 9.08
CA ASP A 49 8.09 -4.47 10.43
C ASP A 49 7.32 -3.22 10.90
N VAL A 50 7.18 -2.20 10.05
CA VAL A 50 6.50 -0.95 10.40
C VAL A 50 5.53 -0.51 9.30
N TRP A 51 4.46 0.17 9.69
CA TRP A 51 3.50 0.73 8.73
C TRP A 51 4.07 1.97 8.05
N HIS A 52 3.88 3.15 8.63
CA HIS A 52 4.46 4.40 8.15
C HIS A 52 4.96 5.21 9.34
N ARG A 53 6.28 5.26 9.53
CA ARG A 53 6.87 5.85 10.73
C ARG A 53 8.12 6.65 10.39
N GLU A 54 8.12 7.93 10.73
CA GLU A 54 9.35 8.74 10.74
C GLU A 54 10.37 8.17 11.75
N HIS A 55 11.57 7.89 11.27
CA HIS A 55 12.72 7.57 12.11
C HIS A 55 13.37 8.89 12.57
N ARG A 56 13.11 9.25 13.83
CA ARG A 56 13.45 10.57 14.40
C ARG A 56 14.92 10.96 14.31
N THR A 57 15.83 10.00 14.21
CA THR A 57 17.27 10.25 14.25
C THR A 57 17.82 10.81 12.93
N ASP A 58 17.27 10.37 11.80
CA ASP A 58 17.74 10.72 10.45
C ASP A 58 16.65 11.35 9.56
N ALA A 59 15.44 11.57 10.12
CA ALA A 59 14.29 12.12 9.40
C ALA A 59 13.89 11.33 8.15
N VAL A 60 14.26 10.04 8.10
CA VAL A 60 13.85 9.11 7.04
C VAL A 60 12.59 8.39 7.48
N CYS A 61 11.61 8.28 6.58
CA CYS A 61 10.38 7.57 6.86
C CYS A 61 10.53 6.07 6.59
N GLU A 62 10.31 5.24 7.59
CA GLU A 62 10.28 3.80 7.45
C GLU A 62 8.90 3.32 7.00
N VAL A 63 8.88 2.47 5.97
CA VAL A 63 7.63 1.93 5.40
C VAL A 63 7.74 0.46 5.03
N CYS A 64 6.69 -0.33 5.29
CA CYS A 64 6.49 -1.66 4.68
C CYS A 64 5.71 -1.56 3.36
N LEU A 65 5.23 -2.69 2.82
CA LEU A 65 4.34 -2.72 1.66
C LEU A 65 3.08 -1.86 1.87
N ALA A 66 2.34 -2.09 2.96
CA ALA A 66 1.16 -1.29 3.28
C ALA A 66 1.52 0.17 3.64
N GLY A 67 2.68 0.38 4.28
CA GLY A 67 3.27 1.68 4.51
C GLY A 67 3.51 2.51 3.26
N SER A 68 3.98 1.87 2.20
CA SER A 68 4.18 2.51 0.91
C SER A 68 2.85 2.98 0.32
N ALA A 69 1.77 2.21 0.48
CA ALA A 69 0.43 2.60 0.07
C ALA A 69 -0.10 3.77 0.92
N ILE A 70 0.14 3.78 2.23
CA ILE A 70 -0.17 4.90 3.13
C ILE A 70 0.51 6.20 2.65
N SER A 71 1.79 6.12 2.32
CA SER A 71 2.59 7.25 1.83
C SER A 71 2.13 7.74 0.46
N GLN A 72 2.09 6.83 -0.52
CA GLN A 72 2.00 7.20 -1.93
C GLN A 72 0.56 7.28 -2.45
N SER A 73 -0.28 6.30 -2.09
CA SER A 73 -1.68 6.30 -2.49
C SER A 73 -2.55 7.10 -1.53
N LEU A 74 -2.32 7.03 -0.22
CA LEU A 74 -3.17 7.73 0.76
C LEU A 74 -2.63 9.12 1.16
N GLY A 75 -1.43 9.48 0.70
CA GLY A 75 -0.89 10.83 0.78
C GLY A 75 -0.27 11.22 2.12
N ALA A 76 0.03 10.26 2.99
CA ALA A 76 0.75 10.53 4.23
C ALA A 76 2.14 11.11 3.93
N GLN A 77 2.48 12.19 4.62
CA GLN A 77 3.77 12.85 4.50
C GLN A 77 4.84 12.08 5.28
N PRO A 78 6.11 12.06 4.82
CA PRO A 78 7.19 11.29 5.45
C PRO A 78 7.40 11.55 6.96
N ASN A 79 7.07 12.75 7.44
CA ASN A 79 7.19 13.16 8.84
C ASN A 79 5.96 12.81 9.70
N GLU A 80 4.98 12.11 9.14
CA GLU A 80 3.82 11.62 9.89
C GLU A 80 4.05 10.19 10.42
N HIS A 81 3.39 9.89 11.53
CA HIS A 81 3.20 8.52 12.00
C HIS A 81 1.78 8.11 11.65
N ARG A 82 1.62 7.11 10.78
CA ARG A 82 0.31 6.64 10.34
C ARG A 82 0.24 5.11 10.35
N GLY A 83 -0.82 4.58 10.93
CA GLY A 83 -1.18 3.16 10.92
C GLY A 83 -2.56 2.93 10.32
N PRO A 84 -2.97 1.67 10.09
CA PRO A 84 -4.30 1.33 9.60
C PRO A 84 -5.46 1.95 10.41
N GLU A 85 -5.27 2.16 11.70
CA GLU A 85 -6.23 2.74 12.65
C GLU A 85 -6.53 4.24 12.40
N ASP A 86 -5.71 4.93 11.60
CA ASP A 86 -5.90 6.34 11.25
C ASP A 86 -6.86 6.56 10.07
N PHE A 87 -7.37 5.48 9.48
CA PHE A 87 -8.22 5.51 8.27
C PHE A 87 -9.63 4.97 8.54
N ASP A 88 -10.52 5.08 7.56
CA ASP A 88 -11.83 4.43 7.62
C ASP A 88 -11.70 2.89 7.60
N GLN A 89 -12.73 2.20 8.10
CA GLN A 89 -12.71 0.75 8.28
C GLN A 89 -12.40 -0.01 6.98
N GLU A 90 -12.93 0.45 5.84
CA GLU A 90 -12.65 -0.15 4.54
C GLU A 90 -11.16 -0.06 4.19
N THR A 91 -10.54 1.10 4.41
CA THR A 91 -9.12 1.32 4.16
C THR A 91 -8.25 0.55 5.16
N THR A 92 -8.63 0.54 6.44
CA THR A 92 -7.98 -0.24 7.50
C THR A 92 -7.86 -1.71 7.09
N TRP A 93 -8.96 -2.32 6.63
CA TRP A 93 -8.97 -3.72 6.22
C TRP A 93 -8.10 -3.99 4.99
N LYS A 94 -8.09 -3.09 4.00
CA LYS A 94 -7.18 -3.21 2.84
C LYS A 94 -5.71 -3.16 3.25
N LEU A 95 -5.35 -2.32 4.21
CA LEU A 95 -3.97 -2.24 4.72
C LEU A 95 -3.57 -3.50 5.48
N TYR A 96 -4.46 -4.06 6.31
CA TYR A 96 -4.21 -5.36 6.95
C TYR A 96 -4.13 -6.51 5.93
N ALA A 97 -4.98 -6.52 4.91
CA ALA A 97 -4.90 -7.51 3.84
C ALA A 97 -3.53 -7.49 3.14
N LEU A 98 -3.00 -6.30 2.83
CA LEU A 98 -1.64 -6.15 2.28
C LEU A 98 -0.56 -6.70 3.22
N ASN A 99 -0.73 -6.54 4.54
CA ASN A 99 0.18 -7.12 5.53
C ASN A 99 0.11 -8.65 5.56
N GLU A 100 -1.07 -9.25 5.41
CA GLU A 100 -1.18 -10.71 5.34
C GLU A 100 -0.57 -11.25 4.03
N PHE A 101 -0.86 -10.60 2.90
CA PHE A 101 -0.32 -11.01 1.61
C PHE A 101 1.21 -10.95 1.56
N ARG A 102 1.84 -9.93 2.16
CA ARG A 102 3.32 -9.79 2.13
C ARG A 102 4.04 -10.92 2.88
N VAL A 103 3.40 -11.51 3.89
CA VAL A 103 3.93 -12.65 4.65
C VAL A 103 3.44 -14.00 4.10
N GLY A 104 2.68 -13.96 3.00
CA GLY A 104 2.20 -15.15 2.31
C GLY A 104 0.94 -15.77 2.90
N ASN A 105 0.25 -15.08 3.81
CA ASN A 105 -1.02 -15.52 4.38
C ASN A 105 -2.18 -15.06 3.48
N VAL A 106 -2.57 -15.89 2.51
CA VAL A 106 -3.54 -15.52 1.48
C VAL A 106 -4.96 -15.56 2.03
N PHE A 107 -5.30 -16.59 2.79
CA PHE A 107 -6.65 -16.74 3.35
C PHE A 107 -7.03 -15.57 4.27
N ASP A 108 -6.19 -15.23 5.25
CA ASP A 108 -6.48 -14.12 6.17
C ASP A 108 -6.53 -12.78 5.44
N GLY A 109 -5.66 -12.57 4.45
CA GLY A 109 -5.71 -11.39 3.60
C GLY A 109 -7.03 -11.25 2.84
N LEU A 110 -7.60 -12.35 2.37
CA LEU A 110 -8.91 -12.36 1.71
C LEU A 110 -10.09 -12.25 2.71
N CYS A 111 -9.93 -12.72 3.95
CA CYS A 111 -10.92 -12.51 5.01
C CYS A 111 -11.11 -11.03 5.32
N TYR A 112 -10.02 -10.25 5.39
CA TYR A 112 -10.11 -8.79 5.53
C TYR A 112 -10.86 -8.11 4.36
N LEU A 113 -10.87 -8.74 3.19
CA LEU A 113 -11.52 -8.23 1.98
C LEU A 113 -12.89 -8.85 1.71
N ASP A 114 -13.44 -9.61 2.67
CA ASP A 114 -14.75 -10.28 2.58
C ASP A 114 -14.94 -11.08 1.28
N CYS A 115 -13.90 -11.81 0.87
CA CYS A 115 -13.92 -12.60 -0.38
C CYS A 115 -13.16 -13.93 -0.29
N ALA A 116 -12.84 -14.40 0.92
CA ALA A 116 -12.13 -15.66 1.14
C ALA A 116 -12.93 -16.89 0.64
N ASP A 117 -14.25 -16.82 0.65
CA ASP A 117 -15.16 -17.86 0.15
C ASP A 117 -15.00 -18.14 -1.36
N ARG A 118 -14.44 -17.20 -2.10
CA ARG A 118 -14.20 -17.30 -3.56
C ARG A 118 -12.85 -17.91 -3.89
N TRP A 119 -11.99 -18.15 -2.89
CA TRP A 119 -10.65 -18.67 -3.09
C TRP A 119 -10.62 -20.20 -3.04
N LEU A 120 -10.13 -20.80 -4.14
CA LEU A 120 -9.91 -22.24 -4.26
C LEU A 120 -8.41 -22.61 -4.28
N GLY A 121 -7.53 -21.63 -4.08
CA GLY A 121 -6.09 -21.83 -4.06
C GLY A 121 -5.58 -22.21 -2.67
N ALA A 122 -4.26 -22.28 -2.52
CA ALA A 122 -3.64 -22.52 -1.23
C ALA A 122 -3.85 -21.32 -0.28
N ASP A 123 -4.17 -21.62 0.98
CA ASP A 123 -4.35 -20.61 2.04
C ASP A 123 -3.08 -19.84 2.34
N THR A 124 -1.93 -20.49 2.17
CA THR A 124 -0.61 -19.89 2.39
C THR A 124 0.30 -20.09 1.19
N ARG A 125 1.27 -19.18 1.06
CA ARG A 125 2.28 -19.19 0.01
C ARG A 125 3.61 -18.74 0.57
N ARG A 126 4.68 -19.24 -0.04
CA ARG A 126 6.01 -18.68 0.21
C ARG A 126 6.15 -17.37 -0.54
N VAL A 127 6.41 -16.29 0.20
CA VAL A 127 6.86 -15.00 -0.32
C VAL A 127 8.30 -14.82 0.15
N ALA A 128 9.22 -14.50 -0.74
CA ALA A 128 10.59 -14.22 -0.36
C ALA A 128 10.66 -13.05 0.65
N ASP A 129 11.53 -13.17 1.66
CA ASP A 129 11.79 -12.06 2.57
C ASP A 129 12.35 -10.87 1.78
N TYR A 130 11.77 -9.68 2.01
CA TYR A 130 12.18 -8.48 1.30
C TYR A 130 13.63 -8.09 1.63
N ALA A 131 14.06 -8.23 2.88
CA ALA A 131 15.41 -7.88 3.31
C ALA A 131 16.47 -8.81 2.68
N GLU A 132 16.12 -10.06 2.42
CA GLU A 132 17.00 -11.03 1.75
C GLU A 132 16.98 -10.88 0.22
N SER A 133 15.79 -10.65 -0.36
CA SER A 133 15.63 -10.58 -1.81
C SER A 133 14.47 -9.65 -2.21
N PRO A 134 14.72 -8.32 -2.37
CA PRO A 134 13.70 -7.38 -2.83
C PRO A 134 13.10 -7.79 -4.18
N SER A 135 13.93 -8.21 -5.13
CA SER A 135 13.46 -8.68 -6.44
C SER A 135 12.65 -9.98 -6.35
N GLY A 136 13.03 -10.89 -5.45
CA GLY A 136 12.26 -12.10 -5.13
C GLY A 136 10.89 -11.76 -4.56
N PHE A 137 10.83 -10.85 -3.59
CA PHE A 137 9.58 -10.37 -2.99
C PHE A 137 8.66 -9.76 -4.05
N HIS A 138 9.16 -8.85 -4.89
CA HIS A 138 8.39 -8.24 -5.99
C HIS A 138 7.81 -9.28 -6.94
N ARG A 139 8.64 -10.25 -7.36
CA ARG A 139 8.21 -11.34 -8.25
C ARG A 139 7.12 -12.18 -7.61
N ASP A 140 7.31 -12.60 -6.36
CA ASP A 140 6.38 -13.50 -5.67
C ASP A 140 5.04 -12.80 -5.41
N MET A 141 5.05 -11.53 -5.01
CA MET A 141 3.84 -10.71 -4.87
C MET A 141 3.13 -10.44 -6.20
N GLN A 142 3.88 -10.21 -7.29
CA GLN A 142 3.28 -10.11 -8.64
C GLN A 142 2.61 -11.41 -9.05
N LYS A 143 3.25 -12.56 -8.75
CA LYS A 143 2.66 -13.87 -9.00
C LYS A 143 1.39 -14.07 -8.18
N LEU A 144 1.38 -13.69 -6.91
CA LEU A 144 0.16 -13.73 -6.08
C LEU A 144 -0.96 -12.87 -6.70
N ALA A 145 -0.66 -11.64 -7.10
CA ALA A 145 -1.65 -10.79 -7.77
C ALA A 145 -2.18 -11.42 -9.07
N GLY A 146 -1.32 -12.05 -9.87
CA GLY A 146 -1.73 -12.75 -11.10
C GLY A 146 -2.64 -13.96 -10.82
N ASP A 147 -2.33 -14.74 -9.79
CA ASP A 147 -3.13 -15.91 -9.43
C ASP A 147 -4.50 -15.50 -8.85
N LEU A 148 -4.57 -14.43 -8.06
CA LEU A 148 -5.84 -13.84 -7.60
C LEU A 148 -6.66 -13.32 -8.79
N GLU A 149 -6.04 -12.64 -9.74
CA GLU A 149 -6.70 -12.17 -10.95
C GLU A 149 -7.29 -13.30 -11.80
N ALA A 150 -6.55 -14.40 -11.95
CA ALA A 150 -7.03 -15.59 -12.63
C ALA A 150 -8.25 -16.23 -11.94
N ALA A 151 -8.38 -16.05 -10.61
CA ALA A 151 -9.54 -16.44 -9.83
C ALA A 151 -10.69 -15.40 -9.84
N GLY A 152 -10.55 -14.30 -10.59
CA GLY A 152 -11.55 -13.23 -10.65
C GLY A 152 -11.50 -12.26 -9.45
N MET A 153 -10.40 -12.27 -8.70
CA MET A 153 -10.12 -11.42 -7.53
C MET A 153 -8.99 -10.44 -7.78
#